data_AF-A0A8B6G4T2-F1
#
_entry.id   AF-A0A8B6G4T2-F1
#
_cell.length_a   1.000
_cell.length_b   1.000
_cell.length_c   1.000
_cell.angle_alpha   90.00
_cell.angle_beta   90.00
_cell.angle_gamma   90.00
#
_symmetry.space_group_name_H-M   'P 1'
#
loop_
_entity.id
_entity.type
_entity.pdbx_description
1 polymer ?
#
loop_
_entity_poly.entity_id
_entity_poly.type
_entity_poly.pdbx_seq_one_letter_code
_entity_poly.pdbx_strand_id
1 'polypeptide(L)'
;MYMKYRERLEKEIKESVDVSVQTTVKSCWNEVDKQCQEYKPFTLTKPKGKSGWKIVRVFVSSTFTDFFNEREILVKKIFPELREWCKLRHIHLIECDLRWGVPKEATTQLVIDTCLEELNRCHEDTNGQPFFLGLIGKRYGWIPDKTDVSDELKEKFQWVDNTSITFMEILHGALRCKSPNAAFFFRSNEVIDSIPEKALKRFIDEETLSKQHLIALKKQLQKRFPDQVYYYNCKVDGMQDTAGRERVKFSELDKFSDQVLDFFKTAITNMYDDNKTSEYDEEEIEEENQKFYIENKSELVVGQDNLLKILTSYLKGEPLSDIPESEDSKSFVRDLKFWGKTVPEDNMIMCIKGHPGYGKSTLLSKVVNDFLKVSIYCIIS
;
A
#
# COMPACT_ATOMS: atom_id res chain seq x y z
N MET A 1 -19.19 -6.82 -36.08
CA MET A 1 -18.13 -5.86 -35.67
C MET A 1 -17.23 -6.42 -34.57
N TYR A 2 -17.75 -7.14 -33.57
CA TYR A 2 -16.98 -7.72 -32.45
C TYR A 2 -16.02 -8.89 -32.80
N MET A 3 -16.37 -9.76 -33.75
CA MET A 3 -15.44 -10.80 -34.26
C MET A 3 -14.13 -10.20 -34.81
N LYS A 4 -14.18 -8.99 -35.38
CA LYS A 4 -13.02 -8.33 -36.00
C LYS A 4 -11.97 -7.83 -35.00
N TYR A 5 -12.31 -7.60 -33.72
CA TYR A 5 -11.36 -7.07 -32.73
C TYR A 5 -10.51 -8.18 -32.07
N ARG A 6 -11.13 -9.31 -31.75
CA ARG A 6 -10.43 -10.52 -31.26
C ARG A 6 -9.47 -11.07 -32.31
N GLU A 7 -9.92 -11.11 -33.56
CA GLU A 7 -9.08 -11.44 -34.72
C GLU A 7 -7.97 -10.40 -34.92
N ARG A 8 -8.22 -9.10 -34.69
CA ARG A 8 -7.20 -8.04 -34.81
C ARG A 8 -6.12 -8.15 -33.72
N LEU A 9 -6.47 -8.45 -32.47
CA LEU A 9 -5.51 -8.64 -31.38
C LEU A 9 -4.68 -9.92 -31.54
N GLU A 10 -5.29 -11.02 -31.98
CA GLU A 10 -4.55 -12.25 -32.29
C GLU A 10 -3.66 -12.09 -33.53
N LYS A 11 -4.09 -11.26 -34.50
CA LYS A 11 -3.31 -10.89 -35.69
C LYS A 11 -2.19 -9.91 -35.35
N GLU A 12 -2.38 -8.92 -34.47
CA GLU A 12 -1.33 -8.02 -33.97
C GLU A 12 -0.28 -8.74 -33.09
N ILE A 13 -0.64 -9.84 -32.43
CA ILE A 13 0.29 -10.71 -31.69
C ILE A 13 1.04 -11.67 -32.64
N LYS A 14 0.43 -12.04 -33.79
CA LYS A 14 1.05 -12.91 -34.82
C LYS A 14 1.81 -12.15 -35.92
N GLU A 15 1.50 -10.88 -36.18
CA GLU A 15 2.18 -10.03 -37.16
C GLU A 15 3.47 -9.50 -36.56
N SER A 16 4.57 -10.23 -36.81
CA SER A 16 5.97 -9.84 -36.61
C SER A 16 6.21 -8.93 -35.40
N VAL A 17 6.05 -9.48 -34.19
CA VAL A 17 6.63 -8.84 -33.01
C VAL A 17 8.11 -8.63 -33.31
N ASP A 18 8.54 -7.37 -33.29
CA ASP A 18 9.92 -6.98 -33.55
C ASP A 18 10.86 -7.90 -32.75
N VAL A 19 11.80 -8.53 -33.46
CA VAL A 19 12.81 -9.43 -32.87
C VAL A 19 13.56 -8.70 -31.75
N SER A 20 13.74 -7.39 -31.87
CA SER A 20 14.33 -6.55 -30.82
C SER A 20 13.51 -6.58 -29.53
N VAL A 21 12.19 -6.41 -29.60
CA VAL A 21 11.27 -6.45 -28.45
C VAL A 21 11.28 -7.81 -27.79
N GLN A 22 11.20 -8.89 -28.56
CA GLN A 22 11.27 -10.25 -28.00
C GLN A 22 12.62 -10.51 -27.31
N THR A 23 13.71 -10.01 -27.89
CA THR A 23 15.06 -10.13 -27.33
C THR A 23 15.16 -9.36 -26.02
N THR A 24 14.64 -8.14 -25.95
CA THR A 24 14.58 -7.33 -24.71
C THR A 24 13.81 -8.06 -23.61
N VAL A 25 12.58 -8.51 -23.89
CA VAL A 25 11.75 -9.24 -22.91
C VAL A 25 12.46 -10.50 -22.43
N LYS A 26 13.07 -11.27 -23.34
CA LYS A 26 13.84 -12.47 -23.00
C LYS A 26 15.06 -12.14 -22.14
N SER A 27 15.78 -11.07 -22.45
CA SER A 27 16.93 -10.61 -21.68
C SER A 27 16.53 -10.24 -20.25
N CYS A 28 15.43 -9.50 -20.06
CA CYS A 28 14.92 -9.17 -18.73
C CYS A 28 14.59 -10.43 -17.93
N TRP A 29 13.95 -11.44 -18.55
CA TRP A 29 13.63 -12.69 -17.86
C TRP A 29 14.85 -13.56 -17.56
N ASN A 30 15.88 -13.56 -18.40
CA ASN A 30 17.15 -14.23 -18.09
C ASN A 30 17.81 -13.63 -16.83
N GLU A 31 17.79 -12.29 -16.73
CA GLU A 31 18.30 -11.59 -15.54
C GLU A 31 17.46 -11.92 -14.30
N VAL A 32 16.13 -11.92 -14.42
CA VAL A 32 15.22 -12.33 -13.33
C VAL A 32 15.49 -13.77 -12.89
N ASP A 33 15.71 -14.69 -13.83
CA ASP A 33 16.00 -16.09 -13.54
C ASP A 33 17.30 -16.23 -12.75
N LYS A 34 18.33 -15.48 -13.14
CA LYS A 34 19.60 -15.40 -12.41
C LYS A 34 19.40 -14.84 -11.00
N GLN A 35 18.70 -13.72 -10.85
CA GLN A 35 18.41 -13.13 -9.54
C GLN A 35 17.62 -14.07 -8.63
N CYS A 36 16.66 -14.84 -9.17
CA CYS A 36 15.91 -15.83 -8.40
C CYS A 36 16.80 -17.01 -7.94
N GLN A 37 17.83 -17.38 -8.72
CA GLN A 37 18.77 -18.45 -8.34
C GLN A 37 19.76 -17.98 -7.27
N GLU A 38 20.16 -16.71 -7.33
CA GLU A 38 21.12 -16.10 -6.40
C GLU A 38 20.45 -15.53 -5.14
N TYR A 39 19.11 -15.51 -5.09
CA TYR A 39 18.36 -14.91 -3.99
C TYR A 39 18.66 -15.60 -2.66
N LYS A 40 19.04 -14.78 -1.67
CA LYS A 40 19.21 -15.21 -0.29
C LYS A 40 17.97 -14.77 0.50
N PRO A 41 17.29 -15.69 1.20
CA PRO A 41 16.13 -15.35 2.02
C PRO A 41 16.47 -14.23 3.01
N PHE A 42 15.52 -13.34 3.19
CA PHE A 42 15.60 -12.31 4.22
C PHE A 42 15.55 -12.96 5.60
N THR A 43 16.70 -13.06 6.27
CA THR A 43 16.79 -13.52 7.66
C THR A 43 17.15 -12.35 8.55
N LEU A 44 16.16 -11.80 9.26
CA LEU A 44 16.41 -10.90 10.38
C LEU A 44 15.93 -11.56 11.67
N THR A 45 16.86 -11.92 12.53
CA THR A 45 16.55 -12.22 13.93
C THR A 45 16.20 -10.92 14.65
N LYS A 46 15.01 -10.35 14.39
CA LYS A 46 14.48 -9.32 15.29
C LYS A 46 14.18 -9.98 16.64
N PRO A 47 14.62 -9.40 17.77
CA PRO A 47 14.24 -9.92 19.08
C PRO A 47 12.72 -9.90 19.20
N LYS A 48 12.13 -11.01 19.65
CA LYS A 48 10.68 -11.08 19.90
C LYS A 48 10.29 -9.92 20.83
N GLY A 49 9.46 -9.01 20.33
CA GLY A 49 8.78 -8.05 21.18
C GLY A 49 8.02 -8.80 22.27
N LYS A 50 8.00 -8.23 23.48
CA LYS A 50 7.37 -8.85 24.65
C LYS A 50 5.84 -8.95 24.55
N SER A 51 5.22 -8.33 23.55
CA SER A 51 3.77 -8.08 23.47
C SER A 51 2.92 -9.29 23.07
N GLY A 52 3.48 -10.41 22.62
CA GLY A 52 2.67 -11.55 22.14
C GLY A 52 1.91 -11.29 20.82
N TRP A 53 1.66 -10.03 20.46
CA TRP A 53 1.12 -9.61 19.18
C TRP A 53 2.09 -9.86 18.03
N LYS A 54 1.51 -10.22 16.89
CA LYS A 54 2.25 -10.43 15.64
C LYS A 54 1.88 -9.35 14.65
N ILE A 55 2.84 -8.94 13.82
CA ILE A 55 2.62 -7.94 12.77
C ILE A 55 2.53 -8.66 11.44
N VAL A 56 1.48 -8.34 10.68
CA VAL A 56 1.30 -8.76 9.28
C VAL A 56 1.24 -7.51 8.42
N ARG A 57 2.10 -7.45 7.39
CA ARG A 57 2.07 -6.36 6.40
C ARG A 57 1.59 -6.92 5.06
N VAL A 58 0.58 -6.28 4.47
CA VAL A 58 0.04 -6.62 3.14
C VAL A 58 0.41 -5.50 2.16
N PHE A 59 1.35 -5.76 1.26
CA PHE A 59 1.73 -4.84 0.20
C PHE A 59 0.82 -4.98 -1.02
N VAL A 60 0.24 -3.88 -1.50
CA VAL A 60 -0.66 -3.89 -2.67
C VAL A 60 0.01 -3.28 -3.89
N SER A 61 0.40 -4.13 -4.83
CA SER A 61 0.97 -3.75 -6.13
C SER A 61 -0.08 -3.75 -7.23
N SER A 62 -0.15 -2.65 -7.99
CA SER A 62 -0.95 -2.55 -9.22
C SER A 62 -0.49 -1.34 -10.03
N THR A 63 -0.89 -1.27 -11.29
CA THR A 63 -0.83 -0.01 -12.03
C THR A 63 -1.76 1.04 -11.42
N PHE A 64 -1.39 2.32 -11.52
CA PHE A 64 -2.02 3.41 -10.76
C PHE A 64 -3.41 3.84 -11.28
N THR A 65 -3.65 3.71 -12.60
CA THR A 65 -4.75 4.40 -13.27
C THR A 65 -6.03 3.59 -13.43
N ASP A 66 -5.92 2.26 -13.42
CA ASP A 66 -6.96 1.32 -13.84
C ASP A 66 -7.49 0.40 -12.73
N PHE A 67 -6.91 0.41 -11.52
CA PHE A 67 -7.35 -0.39 -10.37
C PHE A 67 -8.05 0.43 -9.28
N PHE A 68 -8.71 1.51 -9.68
CA PHE A 68 -9.40 2.39 -8.72
C PHE A 68 -10.50 1.65 -7.96
N ASN A 69 -11.40 0.96 -8.67
CA ASN A 69 -12.56 0.32 -8.05
C ASN A 69 -12.15 -0.80 -7.10
N GLU A 70 -11.18 -1.63 -7.50
CA GLU A 70 -10.63 -2.72 -6.70
C GLU A 70 -9.95 -2.18 -5.44
N ARG A 71 -9.13 -1.13 -5.55
CA ARG A 71 -8.49 -0.49 -4.39
C ARG A 71 -9.49 0.21 -3.46
N GLU A 72 -10.56 0.79 -3.99
CA GLU A 72 -11.62 1.34 -3.13
C GLU A 72 -12.33 0.23 -2.33
N ILE A 73 -12.57 -0.95 -2.92
CA ILE A 73 -13.12 -2.10 -2.20
C ILE A 73 -12.13 -2.62 -1.15
N LEU A 74 -10.83 -2.65 -1.49
CA LEU A 74 -9.78 -3.02 -0.53
C LEU A 74 -9.86 -2.13 0.73
N VAL A 75 -9.88 -0.81 0.55
CA VAL A 75 -9.90 0.16 1.66
C VAL A 75 -11.23 0.18 2.40
N LYS A 76 -12.37 0.07 1.71
CA LYS A 76 -13.70 0.26 2.32
C LYS A 76 -14.33 -1.01 2.89
N LYS A 77 -13.90 -2.19 2.43
CA LYS A 77 -14.51 -3.48 2.78
C LYS A 77 -13.48 -4.49 3.26
N ILE A 78 -12.52 -4.85 2.40
CA ILE A 78 -11.64 -6.02 2.62
C ILE A 78 -10.68 -5.78 3.80
N PHE A 79 -9.93 -4.68 3.82
CA PHE A 79 -8.98 -4.40 4.89
C PHE A 79 -9.65 -4.13 6.25
N PRO A 80 -10.78 -3.39 6.32
CA PRO A 80 -11.55 -3.31 7.57
C PRO A 80 -11.96 -4.68 8.11
N GLU A 81 -12.52 -5.55 7.27
CA GLU A 81 -12.93 -6.90 7.69
C GLU A 81 -11.74 -7.76 8.11
N LEU A 82 -10.65 -7.74 7.32
CA LEU A 82 -9.45 -8.52 7.62
C LEU A 82 -8.78 -8.03 8.91
N ARG A 83 -8.81 -6.72 9.20
CA ARG A 83 -8.26 -6.16 10.43
C ARG A 83 -9.02 -6.64 11.66
N GLU A 84 -10.36 -6.62 11.63
CA GLU A 84 -11.17 -7.15 12.74
C GLU A 84 -10.91 -8.65 12.93
N TRP A 85 -10.84 -9.41 11.83
CA TRP A 85 -10.55 -10.85 11.88
C TRP A 85 -9.15 -11.16 12.45
N CYS A 86 -8.14 -10.34 12.11
CA CYS A 86 -6.78 -10.43 12.66
C CYS A 86 -6.70 -9.97 14.12
N LYS A 87 -7.46 -8.94 14.52
CA LYS A 87 -7.49 -8.41 15.90
C LYS A 87 -7.88 -9.51 16.90
N LEU A 88 -8.87 -10.33 16.54
CA LEU A 88 -9.31 -11.50 17.34
C LEU A 88 -8.23 -12.58 17.52
N ARG A 89 -7.10 -12.48 16.82
CA ARG A 89 -5.98 -13.43 16.83
C ARG A 89 -4.67 -12.82 17.36
N HIS A 90 -4.73 -11.64 17.95
CA HIS A 90 -3.55 -10.87 18.34
C HIS A 90 -2.59 -10.60 17.16
N ILE A 91 -3.17 -10.33 15.99
CA ILE A 91 -2.42 -9.96 14.79
C ILE A 91 -2.75 -8.51 14.42
N HIS A 92 -1.75 -7.66 14.38
CA HIS A 92 -1.87 -6.33 13.78
C HIS A 92 -1.67 -6.41 12.28
N LEU A 93 -2.75 -6.17 11.53
CA LEU A 93 -2.69 -6.00 10.09
C LEU A 93 -2.29 -4.56 9.75
N ILE A 94 -1.25 -4.41 8.93
CA ILE A 94 -0.86 -3.16 8.28
C ILE A 94 -1.03 -3.33 6.77
N GLU A 95 -1.90 -2.53 6.18
CA GLU A 95 -2.06 -2.41 4.74
C GLU A 95 -1.11 -1.36 4.15
N CYS A 96 -0.28 -1.77 3.19
CA CYS A 96 0.67 -0.93 2.50
C CYS A 96 0.13 -0.62 1.10
N ASP A 97 -0.75 0.39 1.00
CA ASP A 97 -1.27 0.94 -0.26
C ASP A 97 -0.70 2.34 -0.50
N LEU A 98 0.31 2.43 -1.37
CA LEU A 98 1.05 3.66 -1.65
C LEU A 98 0.33 4.66 -2.59
N ARG A 99 -0.94 4.45 -2.89
CA ARG A 99 -1.71 5.32 -3.79
C ARG A 99 -1.87 6.77 -3.31
N TRP A 100 -1.74 7.01 -2.00
CA TRP A 100 -1.88 8.32 -1.38
C TRP A 100 -0.58 8.88 -0.81
N GLY A 101 0.49 8.08 -0.75
CA GLY A 101 1.75 8.42 -0.08
C GLY A 101 2.77 9.14 -0.98
N VAL A 102 2.59 9.10 -2.30
CA VAL A 102 3.53 9.70 -3.25
C VAL A 102 2.99 11.05 -3.75
N PRO A 103 3.67 12.18 -3.47
CA PRO A 103 3.29 13.48 -4.00
C PRO A 103 3.21 13.47 -5.52
N LYS A 104 2.24 14.18 -6.10
CA LYS A 104 2.10 14.28 -7.58
C LYS A 104 3.33 14.88 -8.27
N GLU A 105 4.12 15.64 -7.52
CA GLU A 105 5.34 16.33 -7.99
C GLU A 105 6.62 15.56 -7.62
N ALA A 106 6.49 14.33 -7.11
CA ALA A 106 7.63 13.48 -6.82
C ALA A 106 8.41 13.17 -8.11
N THR A 107 9.74 13.23 -8.03
CA THR A 107 10.61 12.76 -9.12
C THR A 107 10.44 11.26 -9.29
N THR A 108 10.71 10.73 -10.49
CA THR A 108 10.71 9.28 -10.77
C THR A 108 11.49 8.50 -9.72
N GLN A 109 12.69 8.97 -9.44
CA GLN A 109 13.61 8.41 -8.47
C GLN A 109 12.96 8.29 -7.08
N LEU A 110 12.28 9.35 -6.62
CA LEU A 110 11.59 9.35 -5.32
C LEU A 110 10.41 8.37 -5.31
N VAL A 111 9.67 8.24 -6.41
CA VAL A 111 8.58 7.25 -6.52
C VAL A 111 9.13 5.83 -6.40
N ILE A 112 10.20 5.51 -7.14
CA ILE A 112 10.82 4.18 -7.13
C ILE A 112 11.35 3.85 -5.74
N ASP A 113 12.13 4.75 -5.14
CA ASP A 113 12.70 4.53 -3.82
C ASP A 113 11.60 4.37 -2.76
N THR A 114 10.58 5.24 -2.77
CA THR A 114 9.44 5.13 -1.82
C THR A 114 8.71 3.79 -1.96
N CYS A 115 8.42 3.35 -3.18
CA CYS A 115 7.70 2.09 -3.41
C CYS A 115 8.47 0.87 -2.93
N LEU A 116 9.75 0.76 -3.33
CA LEU A 116 10.54 -0.41 -3.03
C LEU A 116 11.07 -0.41 -1.59
N GLU A 117 11.27 0.76 -0.98
CA GLU A 117 11.63 0.88 0.43
C GLU A 117 10.46 0.50 1.35
N GLU A 118 9.22 0.85 1.01
CA GLU A 118 8.06 0.36 1.77
C GLU A 118 7.96 -1.16 1.72
N LEU A 119 8.34 -1.78 0.60
CA LEU A 119 8.39 -3.22 0.48
C LEU A 119 9.55 -3.83 1.29
N ASN A 120 10.72 -3.18 1.37
CA ASN A 120 11.79 -3.55 2.31
C ASN A 120 11.28 -3.53 3.75
N ARG A 121 10.58 -2.46 4.17
CA ARG A 121 9.95 -2.39 5.50
C ARG A 121 8.96 -3.52 5.73
N CYS A 122 8.18 -3.87 4.71
CA CYS A 122 7.31 -5.05 4.76
C CYS A 122 8.10 -6.32 5.11
N HIS A 123 9.24 -6.56 4.46
CA HIS A 123 10.12 -7.68 4.81
C HIS A 123 10.72 -7.53 6.22
N GLU A 124 11.21 -6.36 6.59
CA GLU A 124 11.84 -6.11 7.89
C GLU A 124 10.91 -6.36 9.08
N ASP A 125 9.66 -5.91 9.00
CA ASP A 125 8.70 -6.02 10.11
C ASP A 125 8.05 -7.39 10.22
N THR A 126 8.10 -8.19 9.16
CA THR A 126 7.48 -9.52 9.09
C THR A 126 8.51 -10.66 9.09
N ASN A 127 9.76 -10.39 9.47
CA ASN A 127 10.87 -11.35 9.43
C ASN A 127 10.98 -12.06 8.06
N GLY A 128 10.94 -11.25 7.00
CA GLY A 128 11.10 -11.69 5.62
C GLY A 128 9.86 -12.29 4.97
N GLN A 129 8.70 -12.31 5.66
CA GLN A 129 7.48 -12.98 5.19
C GLN A 129 6.29 -12.02 4.98
N PRO A 130 6.42 -10.95 4.19
CA PRO A 130 5.30 -10.07 3.93
C PRO A 130 4.27 -10.75 3.04
N PHE A 131 3.04 -10.28 3.14
CA PHE A 131 1.97 -10.65 2.24
C PHE A 131 1.96 -9.71 1.05
N PHE A 132 1.72 -10.26 -0.14
CA PHE A 132 1.79 -9.49 -1.39
C PHE A 132 0.51 -9.68 -2.21
N LEU A 133 -0.15 -8.57 -2.57
CA LEU A 133 -1.31 -8.55 -3.45
C LEU A 133 -0.93 -7.89 -4.78
N GLY A 134 -0.85 -8.68 -5.86
CA GLY A 134 -0.63 -8.17 -7.22
C GLY A 134 -1.93 -8.10 -8.02
N LEU A 135 -2.40 -6.91 -8.37
CA LEU A 135 -3.57 -6.72 -9.24
C LEU A 135 -3.09 -6.45 -10.68
N ILE A 136 -3.47 -7.31 -11.63
CA ILE A 136 -2.94 -7.26 -13.01
C ILE A 136 -4.05 -7.20 -14.05
N GLY A 137 -4.04 -6.13 -14.84
CA GLY A 137 -5.07 -5.81 -15.83
C GLY A 137 -4.57 -6.06 -17.26
N LYS A 138 -4.92 -5.15 -18.17
CA LYS A 138 -4.41 -5.10 -19.55
C LYS A 138 -3.26 -4.10 -19.72
N ARG A 139 -2.84 -3.49 -18.61
CA ARG A 139 -1.72 -2.56 -18.51
C ARG A 139 -0.53 -3.23 -17.80
N TYR A 140 0.66 -3.10 -18.36
CA TYR A 140 1.95 -3.49 -17.76
C TYR A 140 2.46 -2.44 -16.77
N GLY A 141 2.18 -1.17 -17.06
CA GLY A 141 2.63 -0.06 -16.26
C GLY A 141 3.73 0.74 -16.93
N TRP A 142 4.17 1.78 -16.23
CA TRP A 142 5.19 2.68 -16.75
C TRP A 142 6.59 2.09 -16.56
N ILE A 143 7.37 2.13 -17.64
CA ILE A 143 8.78 1.73 -17.68
C ILE A 143 9.59 3.04 -17.60
N PRO A 144 10.35 3.28 -16.53
CA PRO A 144 11.19 4.46 -16.41
C PRO A 144 12.36 4.41 -17.39
N ASP A 145 12.84 5.57 -17.82
CA ASP A 145 14.03 5.65 -18.65
C ASP A 145 15.28 5.29 -17.84
N LYS A 146 16.36 4.88 -18.52
CA LYS A 146 17.61 4.47 -17.84
C LYS A 146 18.23 5.56 -16.98
N THR A 147 17.99 6.82 -17.34
CA THR A 147 18.44 8.02 -16.62
C THR A 147 17.59 8.33 -15.40
N ASP A 148 16.37 7.80 -15.34
CA ASP A 148 15.44 8.03 -14.24
C ASP A 148 15.70 7.13 -13.03
N VAL A 149 16.55 6.11 -13.20
CA VAL A 149 16.93 5.16 -12.15
C VAL A 149 18.43 5.30 -11.91
N SER A 150 18.79 5.93 -10.79
CA SER A 150 20.20 6.11 -10.41
C SER A 150 20.91 4.78 -10.19
N ASP A 151 22.24 4.78 -10.29
CA ASP A 151 23.04 3.58 -10.07
C ASP A 151 22.91 3.07 -8.62
N GLU A 152 22.69 3.96 -7.64
CA GLU A 152 22.42 3.53 -6.26
C GLU A 152 21.11 2.73 -6.16
N LEU A 153 20.03 3.15 -6.84
CA LEU A 153 18.78 2.37 -6.85
C LEU A 153 18.94 1.05 -7.59
N LYS A 154 19.69 1.04 -8.69
CA LYS A 154 19.95 -0.17 -9.45
C LYS A 154 20.65 -1.22 -8.60
N GLU A 155 21.67 -0.80 -7.85
CA GLU A 155 22.39 -1.66 -6.92
C GLU A 155 21.49 -2.10 -5.75
N LYS A 156 20.87 -1.14 -5.06
CA LYS A 156 20.04 -1.38 -3.86
C LYS A 156 18.89 -2.36 -4.12
N PHE A 157 18.20 -2.21 -5.25
CA PHE A 157 17.00 -2.99 -5.56
C PHE A 157 17.22 -4.09 -6.61
N GLN A 158 18.46 -4.28 -7.07
CA GLN A 158 18.83 -5.18 -8.15
C GLN A 158 17.95 -4.96 -9.39
N TRP A 159 17.91 -3.71 -9.85
CA TRP A 159 16.99 -3.25 -10.90
C TRP A 159 17.17 -4.01 -12.21
N VAL A 160 16.07 -4.29 -12.89
CA VAL A 160 16.06 -4.89 -14.23
C VAL A 160 15.63 -3.84 -15.25
N ASP A 161 16.56 -3.40 -16.10
CA ASP A 161 16.29 -2.43 -17.16
C ASP A 161 15.11 -2.84 -18.05
N ASN A 162 14.40 -1.84 -18.59
CA ASN A 162 13.21 -2.00 -19.46
C ASN A 162 11.99 -2.65 -18.78
N THR A 163 11.94 -2.69 -17.45
CA THR A 163 10.78 -3.21 -16.71
C THR A 163 10.00 -2.10 -16.02
N SER A 164 8.72 -2.34 -15.74
CA SER A 164 7.88 -1.35 -15.07
C SER A 164 8.13 -1.36 -13.56
N ILE A 165 7.78 -0.27 -12.87
CA ILE A 165 7.85 -0.23 -11.39
C ILE A 165 7.00 -1.36 -10.79
N THR A 166 5.78 -1.58 -11.29
CA THR A 166 4.90 -2.68 -10.87
C THR A 166 5.55 -4.05 -11.08
N PHE A 167 6.31 -4.24 -12.18
CA PHE A 167 7.08 -5.46 -12.37
C PHE A 167 8.17 -5.62 -11.30
N MET A 168 8.89 -4.54 -10.98
CA MET A 168 9.93 -4.54 -9.96
C MET A 168 9.37 -4.80 -8.56
N GLU A 169 8.19 -4.28 -8.22
CA GLU A 169 7.46 -4.61 -6.98
C GLU A 169 7.14 -6.11 -6.91
N ILE A 170 6.62 -6.70 -7.99
CA ILE A 170 6.33 -8.15 -8.08
C ILE A 170 7.63 -8.97 -7.98
N LEU A 171 8.69 -8.50 -8.63
CA LEU A 171 9.99 -9.16 -8.61
C LEU A 171 10.53 -9.25 -7.17
N HIS A 172 10.52 -8.11 -6.50
CA HIS A 172 11.07 -7.94 -5.16
C HIS A 172 10.20 -8.64 -4.10
N GLY A 173 8.88 -8.49 -4.18
CA GLY A 173 7.96 -8.96 -3.13
C GLY A 173 7.51 -10.42 -3.28
N ALA A 174 7.68 -11.02 -4.45
CA ALA A 174 7.19 -12.37 -4.69
C ALA A 174 8.11 -13.27 -5.52
N LEU A 175 8.59 -12.83 -6.70
CA LEU A 175 9.30 -13.74 -7.62
C LEU A 175 10.64 -14.24 -7.07
N ARG A 176 11.47 -13.34 -6.51
CA ARG A 176 12.81 -13.71 -6.01
C ARG A 176 12.74 -14.74 -4.89
N CYS A 177 11.82 -14.55 -3.94
CA CYS A 177 11.64 -15.41 -2.79
C CYS A 177 10.67 -16.58 -3.00
N LYS A 178 9.98 -16.64 -4.15
CA LYS A 178 8.84 -17.54 -4.40
C LYS A 178 7.85 -17.51 -3.23
N SER A 179 7.43 -16.29 -2.84
CA SER A 179 6.62 -16.09 -1.63
C SER A 179 5.34 -16.94 -1.67
N PRO A 180 5.08 -17.79 -0.66
CA PRO A 180 3.79 -18.47 -0.51
C PRO A 180 2.67 -17.51 -0.08
N ASN A 181 3.03 -16.32 0.42
CA ASN A 181 2.12 -15.29 0.92
C ASN A 181 1.75 -14.25 -0.15
N ALA A 182 2.09 -14.52 -1.41
CA ALA A 182 1.71 -13.68 -2.55
C ALA A 182 0.42 -14.18 -3.20
N ALA A 183 -0.43 -13.29 -3.70
CA ALA A 183 -1.54 -13.63 -4.59
C ALA A 183 -1.64 -12.64 -5.74
N PHE A 184 -1.97 -13.16 -6.92
CA PHE A 184 -2.06 -12.40 -8.16
C PHE A 184 -3.46 -12.48 -8.73
N PHE A 185 -4.14 -11.35 -8.85
CA PHE A 185 -5.52 -11.26 -9.30
C PHE A 185 -5.58 -10.64 -10.70
N PHE A 186 -5.95 -11.48 -11.68
CA PHE A 186 -6.06 -11.09 -13.07
C PHE A 186 -7.49 -10.66 -13.38
N ARG A 187 -7.66 -9.36 -13.66
CA ARG A 187 -8.93 -8.86 -14.18
C ARG A 187 -9.12 -9.36 -15.62
N SER A 188 -10.31 -9.88 -15.89
CA SER A 188 -10.69 -10.31 -17.24
C SER A 188 -10.60 -9.17 -18.26
N ASN A 189 -10.17 -9.51 -19.48
CA ASN A 189 -10.10 -8.55 -20.58
C ASN A 189 -11.49 -8.24 -21.16
N GLU A 190 -12.54 -8.98 -20.80
CA GLU A 190 -13.90 -8.76 -21.34
C GLU A 190 -14.45 -7.37 -21.02
N VAL A 191 -14.09 -6.80 -19.86
CA VAL A 191 -14.54 -5.46 -19.47
C VAL A 191 -14.02 -4.37 -20.41
N ILE A 192 -12.86 -4.60 -21.06
CA ILE A 192 -12.17 -3.62 -21.89
C ILE A 192 -13.05 -3.13 -23.03
N ASP A 193 -13.82 -4.03 -23.65
CA ASP A 193 -14.68 -3.71 -24.78
C ASP A 193 -15.86 -2.79 -24.42
N SER A 194 -16.17 -2.68 -23.12
CA SER A 194 -17.25 -1.83 -22.61
C SER A 194 -16.74 -0.49 -22.06
N ILE A 195 -15.41 -0.28 -21.99
CA ILE A 195 -14.82 0.94 -21.46
C ILE A 195 -14.95 2.07 -22.49
N PRO A 196 -15.43 3.27 -22.09
CA PRO A 196 -15.47 4.43 -22.99
C PRO A 196 -14.10 4.77 -23.58
N GLU A 197 -14.06 5.11 -24.87
CA GLU A 197 -12.82 5.35 -25.63
C GLU A 197 -11.89 6.37 -24.95
N LYS A 198 -12.45 7.47 -24.44
CA LYS A 198 -11.72 8.51 -23.70
C LYS A 198 -10.97 8.00 -22.46
N ALA A 199 -11.43 6.89 -21.88
CA ALA A 199 -10.83 6.28 -20.69
C ALA A 199 -9.90 5.11 -21.02
N LEU A 200 -9.96 4.54 -22.24
CA LEU A 200 -9.29 3.30 -22.61
C LEU A 200 -7.77 3.33 -22.41
N LYS A 201 -7.13 4.48 -22.69
CA LYS A 201 -5.69 4.72 -22.50
C LYS A 201 -5.21 4.52 -21.06
N ARG A 202 -6.12 4.53 -20.08
CA ARG A 202 -5.80 4.27 -18.67
C ARG A 202 -5.66 2.79 -18.36
N PHE A 203 -6.23 1.91 -19.20
CA PHE A 203 -6.39 0.47 -18.97
C PHE A 203 -5.51 -0.40 -19.88
N ILE A 204 -4.97 0.16 -20.97
CA ILE A 204 -4.18 -0.57 -21.98
C ILE A 204 -2.97 0.29 -22.33
N ASP A 205 -1.78 -0.33 -22.38
CA ASP A 205 -0.59 0.32 -22.95
C ASP A 205 -0.62 0.26 -24.48
N GLU A 206 -0.16 1.31 -25.15
CA GLU A 206 -0.13 1.36 -26.61
C GLU A 206 1.11 0.63 -27.16
N GLU A 207 2.22 0.70 -26.42
CA GLU A 207 3.55 0.25 -26.77
C GLU A 207 3.66 -1.28 -26.85
N THR A 208 4.27 -1.77 -27.94
CA THR A 208 4.47 -3.21 -28.18
C THR A 208 5.32 -3.86 -27.08
N LEU A 209 6.36 -3.16 -26.58
CA LEU A 209 7.23 -3.66 -25.52
C LEU A 209 6.44 -3.97 -24.25
N SER A 210 5.62 -3.02 -23.77
CA SER A 210 4.77 -3.18 -22.59
C SER A 210 3.77 -4.34 -22.76
N LYS A 211 3.13 -4.45 -23.93
CA LYS A 211 2.22 -5.57 -24.24
C LYS A 211 2.92 -6.93 -24.15
N GLN A 212 4.13 -7.05 -24.72
CA GLN A 212 4.88 -8.30 -24.69
C GLN A 212 5.39 -8.64 -23.28
N HIS A 213 5.84 -7.64 -22.51
CA HIS A 213 6.18 -7.83 -21.11
C HIS A 213 4.98 -8.33 -20.28
N LEU A 214 3.79 -7.76 -20.47
CA LEU A 214 2.59 -8.18 -19.76
C LEU A 214 2.21 -9.64 -20.06
N ILE A 215 2.29 -10.04 -21.34
CA ILE A 215 2.04 -11.44 -21.75
C ILE A 215 3.04 -12.38 -21.06
N ALA A 216 4.34 -12.03 -21.10
CA ALA A 216 5.39 -12.82 -20.48
C ALA A 216 5.22 -12.90 -18.96
N LEU A 217 4.90 -11.79 -18.29
CA LEU A 217 4.65 -11.71 -16.85
C LEU A 217 3.49 -12.62 -16.44
N LYS A 218 2.32 -12.49 -17.07
CA LYS A 218 1.17 -13.34 -16.74
C LYS A 218 1.50 -14.83 -16.89
N LYS A 219 2.20 -15.20 -17.97
CA LYS A 219 2.64 -16.58 -18.22
C LYS A 219 3.61 -17.08 -17.15
N GLN A 220 4.57 -16.26 -16.73
CA GLN A 220 5.54 -16.63 -15.70
C GLN A 220 4.91 -16.74 -14.32
N LEU A 221 3.97 -15.85 -13.97
CA LEU A 221 3.22 -15.93 -12.72
C LEU A 221 2.38 -17.21 -12.65
N GLN A 222 1.63 -17.52 -13.70
CA GLN A 222 0.87 -18.79 -13.80
C GLN A 222 1.78 -20.02 -13.67
N LYS A 223 2.98 -19.98 -14.27
CA LYS A 223 3.93 -21.10 -14.22
C LYS A 223 4.57 -21.26 -12.84
N ARG A 224 4.93 -20.17 -12.17
CA ARG A 224 5.69 -20.18 -10.91
C ARG A 224 4.82 -20.25 -9.67
N PHE A 225 3.57 -19.78 -9.77
CA PHE A 225 2.62 -19.70 -8.67
C PHE A 225 1.25 -20.27 -9.09
N PRO A 226 1.16 -21.58 -9.42
CA PRO A 226 -0.04 -22.17 -10.00
C PRO A 226 -1.29 -22.00 -9.12
N ASP A 227 -1.13 -22.03 -7.79
CA ASP A 227 -2.24 -21.94 -6.82
C ASP A 227 -2.44 -20.53 -6.23
N GLN A 228 -1.70 -19.53 -6.72
CA GLN A 228 -1.77 -18.15 -6.23
C GLN A 228 -2.20 -17.16 -7.32
N VAL A 229 -2.67 -17.64 -8.49
CA VAL A 229 -3.22 -16.82 -9.57
C VAL A 229 -4.75 -16.97 -9.64
N TYR A 230 -5.46 -15.87 -9.45
CA TYR A 230 -6.91 -15.80 -9.39
C TYR A 230 -7.47 -14.99 -10.55
N TYR A 231 -8.67 -15.35 -11.03
CA TYR A 231 -9.35 -14.65 -12.12
C TYR A 231 -10.73 -14.19 -11.69
N TYR A 232 -11.02 -12.94 -11.99
CA TYR A 232 -12.32 -12.32 -11.74
C TYR A 232 -12.76 -11.45 -12.92
N ASN A 233 -14.07 -11.30 -13.01
CA ASN A 233 -14.74 -10.44 -13.97
C ASN A 233 -15.25 -9.19 -13.27
N CYS A 234 -15.57 -8.17 -14.06
CA CYS A 234 -16.29 -6.99 -13.61
C CYS A 234 -17.02 -6.38 -14.81
N LYS A 235 -17.99 -5.51 -14.55
CA LYS A 235 -18.72 -4.78 -15.60
C LYS A 235 -18.58 -3.28 -15.44
N VAL A 236 -18.65 -2.55 -16.55
CA VAL A 236 -18.73 -1.09 -16.54
C VAL A 236 -20.10 -0.67 -16.01
N ASP A 237 -20.10 0.12 -14.94
CA ASP A 237 -21.28 0.68 -14.28
C ASP A 237 -21.29 2.21 -14.38
N GLY A 238 -20.94 2.71 -15.57
CA GLY A 238 -20.88 4.13 -15.89
C GLY A 238 -19.56 4.82 -15.50
N MET A 239 -19.64 6.14 -15.37
CA MET A 239 -18.52 7.02 -15.00
C MET A 239 -18.78 7.63 -13.63
N GLN A 240 -17.71 7.81 -12.85
CA GLN A 240 -17.72 8.51 -11.57
C GLN A 240 -16.76 9.70 -11.66
N ASP A 241 -17.25 10.89 -11.28
CA ASP A 241 -16.40 12.05 -11.06
C ASP A 241 -16.17 12.23 -9.56
N THR A 242 -14.90 12.19 -9.14
CA THR A 242 -14.49 12.54 -7.79
C THR A 242 -13.38 13.58 -7.86
N ALA A 243 -13.68 14.78 -7.37
CA ALA A 243 -12.74 15.92 -7.36
C ALA A 243 -12.19 16.29 -8.76
N GLY A 244 -13.07 16.33 -9.77
CA GLY A 244 -12.74 16.72 -11.14
C GLY A 244 -11.95 15.66 -11.91
N ARG A 245 -11.95 14.40 -11.43
CA ARG A 245 -11.27 13.28 -12.07
C ARG A 245 -12.29 12.22 -12.41
N GLU A 246 -12.68 12.20 -13.68
CA GLU A 246 -13.55 11.18 -14.23
C GLU A 246 -12.87 9.81 -14.22
N ARG A 247 -13.58 8.78 -13.75
CA ARG A 247 -13.10 7.40 -13.65
C ARG A 247 -14.20 6.46 -14.10
N VAL A 248 -13.82 5.34 -14.72
CA VAL A 248 -14.77 4.28 -15.02
C VAL A 248 -15.16 3.61 -13.70
N LYS A 249 -16.45 3.47 -13.45
CA LYS A 249 -16.97 2.72 -12.30
C LYS A 249 -17.15 1.27 -12.71
N PHE A 250 -16.73 0.34 -11.84
CA PHE A 250 -16.95 -1.09 -12.04
C PHE A 250 -17.91 -1.66 -11.02
N SER A 251 -18.67 -2.66 -11.45
CA SER A 251 -19.57 -3.50 -10.64
C SER A 251 -19.20 -4.99 -10.78
N GLU A 252 -19.90 -5.85 -10.03
CA GLU A 252 -19.68 -7.32 -10.01
C GLU A 252 -18.30 -7.75 -9.50
N LEU A 253 -17.77 -7.01 -8.52
CA LEU A 253 -16.47 -7.28 -7.89
C LEU A 253 -16.58 -8.16 -6.64
N ASP A 254 -17.73 -8.78 -6.38
CA ASP A 254 -17.94 -9.65 -5.20
C ASP A 254 -17.01 -10.86 -5.22
N LYS A 255 -16.88 -11.53 -6.37
CA LYS A 255 -15.93 -12.65 -6.54
C LYS A 255 -14.50 -12.23 -6.21
N PHE A 256 -14.07 -11.05 -6.66
CA PHE A 256 -12.77 -10.49 -6.33
C PHE A 256 -12.62 -10.30 -4.82
N SER A 257 -13.63 -9.68 -4.19
CA SER A 257 -13.66 -9.43 -2.74
C SER A 257 -13.52 -10.73 -1.94
N ASP A 258 -14.31 -11.74 -2.27
CA ASP A 258 -14.36 -13.00 -1.53
C ASP A 258 -13.05 -13.77 -1.68
N GLN A 259 -12.49 -13.84 -2.90
CA GLN A 259 -11.23 -14.52 -3.14
C GLN A 259 -10.04 -13.84 -2.45
N VAL A 260 -10.01 -12.51 -2.37
CA VAL A 260 -8.94 -11.79 -1.64
C VAL A 260 -9.02 -12.08 -0.14
N LEU A 261 -10.22 -12.04 0.43
CA LEU A 261 -10.43 -12.34 1.85
C LEU A 261 -10.06 -13.78 2.20
N ASP A 262 -10.53 -14.74 1.40
CA ASP A 262 -10.26 -16.16 1.59
C ASP A 262 -8.76 -16.47 1.53
N PHE A 263 -8.07 -15.92 0.52
CA PHE A 263 -6.63 -16.07 0.40
C PHE A 263 -5.90 -15.56 1.64
N PHE A 264 -6.14 -14.31 2.06
CA PHE A 264 -5.40 -13.73 3.17
C PHE A 264 -5.73 -14.39 4.51
N LYS A 265 -7.00 -14.72 4.79
CA LYS A 265 -7.36 -15.45 6.01
C LYS A 265 -6.64 -16.80 6.04
N THR A 266 -6.68 -17.55 4.94
CA THR A 266 -6.02 -18.86 4.83
C THR A 266 -4.50 -18.74 5.00
N ALA A 267 -3.86 -17.81 4.29
CA ALA A 267 -2.42 -17.67 4.32
C ALA A 267 -1.92 -17.15 5.69
N ILE A 268 -2.67 -16.26 6.35
CA ILE A 268 -2.39 -15.82 7.73
C ILE A 268 -2.52 -16.97 8.73
N THR A 269 -3.60 -17.76 8.65
CA THR A 269 -3.77 -18.96 9.50
C THR A 269 -2.65 -19.98 9.30
N ASN A 270 -2.21 -20.20 8.06
CA ASN A 270 -1.11 -21.13 7.78
C ASN A 270 0.24 -20.63 8.35
N MET A 271 0.46 -19.32 8.35
CA MET A 271 1.68 -18.70 8.88
C MET A 271 1.70 -18.65 10.40
N TYR A 272 0.52 -18.51 11.02
CA TYR A 272 0.36 -18.36 12.46
C TYR A 272 -0.61 -19.41 12.98
N ASP A 273 -0.06 -20.53 13.45
CA ASP A 273 -0.79 -21.63 14.07
C ASP A 273 -1.70 -21.11 15.21
N ASP A 274 -3.03 -21.12 15.01
CA ASP A 274 -4.07 -20.47 15.84
C ASP A 274 -4.27 -21.16 17.23
N ASN A 275 -3.44 -22.14 17.59
CA ASN A 275 -3.61 -22.99 18.78
C ASN A 275 -3.16 -22.37 20.12
N LYS A 276 -2.89 -21.07 20.17
CA LYS A 276 -2.61 -20.35 21.43
C LYS A 276 -3.42 -19.07 21.48
N THR A 277 -4.70 -19.20 21.83
CA THR A 277 -5.43 -18.13 22.51
C THR A 277 -4.77 -17.95 23.87
N SER A 278 -3.80 -17.06 23.95
CA SER A 278 -3.29 -16.56 25.22
C SER A 278 -4.40 -15.73 25.85
N GLU A 279 -4.76 -16.05 27.09
CA GLU A 279 -5.61 -15.22 27.95
C GLU A 279 -4.89 -13.89 28.20
N TYR A 280 -5.09 -12.90 27.34
CA TYR A 280 -4.65 -11.53 27.56
C TYR A 280 -5.84 -10.68 28.03
N ASP A 281 -5.58 -9.73 28.93
CA ASP A 281 -6.59 -8.79 29.43
C ASP A 281 -7.03 -7.81 28.33
N GLU A 282 -8.33 -7.50 28.24
CA GLU A 282 -8.89 -6.56 27.26
C GLU A 282 -8.29 -5.16 27.39
N GLU A 283 -7.94 -4.73 28.61
CA GLU A 283 -7.30 -3.43 28.85
C GLU A 283 -5.86 -3.40 28.33
N GLU A 284 -5.08 -4.45 28.59
CA GLU A 284 -3.69 -4.57 28.11
C GLU A 284 -3.64 -4.66 26.58
N ILE A 285 -4.60 -5.38 25.97
CA ILE A 285 -4.84 -5.42 24.53
C ILE A 285 -5.10 -4.02 23.96
N GLU A 286 -5.99 -3.25 24.58
CA GLU A 286 -6.35 -1.93 24.07
C GLU A 286 -5.20 -0.92 24.23
N GLU A 287 -4.44 -0.98 25.32
CA GLU A 287 -3.24 -0.16 25.51
C GLU A 287 -2.14 -0.45 24.48
N GLU A 288 -1.86 -1.72 24.19
CA GLU A 288 -0.88 -2.11 23.18
C GLU A 288 -1.34 -1.73 21.76
N ASN A 289 -2.64 -1.89 21.45
CA ASN A 289 -3.24 -1.40 20.21
C ASN A 289 -3.02 0.11 20.03
N GLN A 290 -3.25 0.89 21.09
CA GLN A 290 -3.05 2.33 21.05
C GLN A 290 -1.57 2.69 20.84
N LYS A 291 -0.64 2.05 21.57
CA LYS A 291 0.81 2.24 21.39
C LYS A 291 1.25 1.92 19.96
N PHE A 292 0.83 0.77 19.43
CA PHE A 292 1.19 0.36 18.08
C PHE A 292 0.63 1.29 16.99
N TYR A 293 -0.63 1.72 17.15
CA TYR A 293 -1.25 2.71 16.27
C TYR A 293 -0.48 4.03 16.28
N ILE A 294 -0.09 4.48 17.48
CA ILE A 294 0.71 5.71 17.70
C ILE A 294 2.07 5.60 17.01
N GLU A 295 2.78 4.49 17.22
CA GLU A 295 4.11 4.24 16.65
C GLU A 295 4.07 4.24 15.11
N ASN A 296 3.24 3.40 14.49
CA ASN A 296 3.18 3.30 13.02
C ASN A 296 2.76 4.61 12.36
N LYS A 297 1.76 5.30 12.92
CA LYS A 297 1.32 6.57 12.32
C LYS A 297 2.33 7.68 12.52
N SER A 298 3.10 7.66 13.60
CA SER A 298 4.14 8.67 13.83
C SER A 298 5.21 8.68 12.74
N GLU A 299 5.54 7.52 12.16
CA GLU A 299 6.56 7.40 11.11
C GLU A 299 6.16 8.02 9.77
N LEU A 300 4.86 8.24 9.57
CA LEU A 300 4.30 8.78 8.32
C LEU A 300 4.21 10.32 8.31
N VAL A 301 4.59 11.00 9.39
CA VAL A 301 4.58 12.47 9.44
C VAL A 301 5.86 13.02 8.81
N VAL A 302 5.71 13.76 7.71
CA VAL A 302 6.79 14.47 7.04
C VAL A 302 6.50 15.98 7.10
N GLY A 303 7.42 16.75 7.68
CA GLY A 303 7.28 18.20 7.88
C GLY A 303 6.34 18.56 9.05
N GLN A 304 5.90 19.82 9.10
CA GLN A 304 5.07 20.41 10.18
C GLN A 304 5.80 20.64 11.52
N ASP A 305 7.11 20.88 11.50
CA ASP A 305 7.95 21.07 12.71
C ASP A 305 7.42 22.17 13.64
N ASN A 306 6.88 23.26 13.08
CA ASN A 306 6.30 24.33 13.88
C ASN A 306 5.04 23.87 14.63
N LEU A 307 4.17 23.09 14.00
CA LEU A 307 2.95 22.60 14.63
C LEU A 307 3.26 21.51 15.67
N LEU A 308 4.26 20.65 15.41
CA LEU A 308 4.77 19.69 16.39
C LEU A 308 5.37 20.38 17.61
N LYS A 309 6.13 21.46 17.44
CA LYS A 309 6.66 22.28 18.54
C LYS A 309 5.54 22.89 19.38
N ILE A 310 4.54 23.48 18.73
CA ILE A 310 3.35 24.07 19.39
C ILE A 310 2.64 23.02 20.25
N LEU A 311 2.34 21.86 19.67
CA LEU A 311 1.66 20.76 20.35
C LEU A 311 2.50 20.23 21.53
N THR A 312 3.82 20.15 21.37
CA THR A 312 4.75 19.69 22.41
C THR A 312 4.83 20.68 23.57
N SER A 313 4.93 21.99 23.30
CA SER A 313 4.94 23.04 24.33
C SER A 313 3.64 23.05 25.14
N TYR A 314 2.50 22.88 24.47
CA TYR A 314 1.22 22.73 25.14
C TYR A 314 1.18 21.51 26.08
N LEU A 315 1.65 20.33 25.63
CA LEU A 315 1.70 19.13 26.49
C LEU A 315 2.65 19.27 27.68
N LYS A 316 3.69 20.11 27.56
CA LYS A 316 4.62 20.43 28.65
C LYS A 316 4.09 21.47 29.63
N GLY A 317 2.91 22.06 29.36
CA GLY A 317 2.36 23.14 30.17
C GLY A 317 3.12 24.46 30.04
N GLU A 318 3.85 24.65 28.95
CA GLU A 318 4.56 25.91 28.68
C GLU A 318 3.55 27.03 28.36
N PRO A 319 3.83 28.30 28.73
CA PRO A 319 2.93 29.42 28.42
C PRO A 319 2.69 29.53 26.91
N LEU A 320 1.42 29.48 26.50
CA LEU A 320 1.04 29.53 25.08
C LEU A 320 1.24 30.92 24.43
N SER A 321 1.73 31.91 25.19
CA SER A 321 1.97 33.28 24.74
C SER A 321 3.05 33.42 23.67
N ASP A 322 3.90 32.39 23.50
CA ASP A 322 5.01 32.39 22.53
C ASP A 322 4.65 31.68 21.20
N ILE A 323 3.38 31.28 21.02
CA ILE A 323 2.90 30.58 19.83
C ILE A 323 2.29 31.59 18.85
N PRO A 324 2.73 31.63 17.57
CA PRO A 324 2.11 32.51 16.58
C PRO A 324 0.64 32.12 16.37
N GLU A 325 -0.29 33.00 16.75
CA GLU A 325 -1.71 32.86 16.44
C GLU A 325 -1.89 32.84 14.91
N SER A 326 -2.46 31.76 14.37
CA SER A 326 -2.93 31.78 12.98
C SER A 326 -4.11 32.75 12.87
N GLU A 327 -4.08 33.64 11.87
CA GLU A 327 -4.96 34.81 11.70
C GLU A 327 -6.50 34.57 11.70
N ASP A 328 -6.99 33.33 11.82
CA ASP A 328 -8.42 33.03 11.93
C ASP A 328 -8.92 33.03 13.39
N SER A 329 -8.96 34.23 13.95
CA SER A 329 -9.38 34.59 15.31
C SER A 329 -10.90 34.47 15.58
N LYS A 330 -11.55 33.38 15.13
CA LYS A 330 -12.98 33.09 15.47
C LYS A 330 -13.30 31.62 15.67
N SER A 331 -12.58 30.95 16.57
CA SER A 331 -12.89 29.57 16.95
C SER A 331 -12.85 29.39 18.47
N PHE A 332 -13.88 29.89 19.16
CA PHE A 332 -14.15 29.50 20.54
C PHE A 332 -14.60 28.04 20.59
N VAL A 333 -13.69 27.10 20.88
CA VAL A 333 -14.08 25.77 21.35
C VAL A 333 -14.31 25.88 22.85
N ARG A 334 -15.53 26.31 23.21
CA ARG A 334 -16.29 26.01 24.44
C ARG A 334 -17.41 27.04 24.54
N ASP A 335 -18.62 26.66 24.12
CA ASP A 335 -19.81 27.32 24.63
C ASP A 335 -19.99 26.87 26.09
N LEU A 336 -19.46 27.66 27.02
CA LEU A 336 -19.55 27.41 28.46
C LEU A 336 -21.00 27.35 28.95
N LYS A 337 -21.98 27.88 28.19
CA LYS A 337 -23.40 27.75 28.51
C LYS A 337 -23.94 26.34 28.24
N PHE A 338 -23.33 25.59 27.31
CA PHE A 338 -23.77 24.23 26.97
C PHE A 338 -23.47 23.22 28.10
N TRP A 339 -22.38 23.40 28.84
CA TRP A 339 -21.89 22.41 29.82
C TRP A 339 -22.25 22.71 31.29
N GLY A 340 -22.91 23.84 31.57
CA GLY A 340 -23.62 24.07 32.84
C GLY A 340 -22.80 24.03 34.15
N LYS A 341 -21.46 23.98 34.11
CA LYS A 341 -20.59 23.98 35.29
C LYS A 341 -19.28 24.74 35.02
N THR A 342 -18.96 25.69 35.90
CA THR A 342 -17.60 26.21 36.09
C THR A 342 -16.75 25.14 36.77
N VAL A 343 -15.80 24.55 36.04
CA VAL A 343 -14.79 23.65 36.61
C VAL A 343 -13.58 24.50 36.98
N PRO A 344 -13.06 24.44 38.23
CA PRO A 344 -11.85 25.16 38.61
C PRO A 344 -10.62 24.46 38.01
N GLU A 345 -9.71 25.25 37.44
CA GLU A 345 -8.44 24.84 36.81
C GLU A 345 -8.61 24.14 35.44
N ASP A 346 -8.67 24.97 34.39
CA ASP A 346 -8.89 24.53 33.01
C ASP A 346 -7.62 23.93 32.40
N ASN A 347 -7.61 22.60 32.20
CA ASN A 347 -6.86 22.02 31.09
C ASN A 347 -7.51 22.52 29.79
N MET A 348 -6.92 23.56 29.18
CA MET A 348 -7.34 24.08 27.87
C MET A 348 -7.42 22.95 26.87
N ILE A 349 -8.56 22.62 26.26
CA ILE A 349 -8.62 21.55 25.25
C ILE A 349 -8.09 22.11 23.92
N MET A 350 -7.02 21.53 23.38
CA MET A 350 -6.51 21.92 22.06
C MET A 350 -7.33 21.27 20.94
N CYS A 351 -7.69 22.08 19.93
CA CYS A 351 -8.43 21.61 18.75
C CYS A 351 -7.57 21.79 17.49
N ILE A 352 -7.32 20.70 16.77
CA ILE A 352 -6.63 20.73 15.48
C ILE A 352 -7.68 20.74 14.37
N LYS A 353 -7.74 21.84 13.61
CA LYS A 353 -8.64 21.98 12.46
C LYS A 353 -7.90 21.75 11.15
N GLY A 354 -8.62 21.19 10.19
CA GLY A 354 -8.12 20.96 8.83
C GLY A 354 -9.07 20.05 8.05
N HIS A 355 -8.98 20.06 6.73
CA HIS A 355 -9.84 19.23 5.87
C HIS A 355 -9.63 17.71 6.13
N PRO A 356 -10.62 16.85 5.81
CA PRO A 356 -10.42 15.40 5.81
C PRO A 356 -9.18 15.01 5.00
N GLY A 357 -8.35 14.09 5.52
CA GLY A 357 -7.12 13.64 4.85
C GLY A 357 -5.85 14.48 5.12
N TYR A 358 -5.94 15.61 5.83
CA TYR A 358 -4.78 16.47 6.15
C TYR A 358 -3.85 15.91 7.26
N GLY A 359 -3.91 14.59 7.52
CA GLY A 359 -2.99 13.94 8.47
C GLY A 359 -3.19 14.29 9.94
N LYS A 360 -4.32 14.89 10.36
CA LYS A 360 -4.57 15.29 11.77
C LYS A 360 -4.31 14.17 12.79
N SER A 361 -4.84 12.97 12.54
CA SER A 361 -4.64 11.81 13.41
C SER A 361 -3.19 11.32 13.41
N THR A 362 -2.51 11.44 12.28
CA THR A 362 -1.09 11.08 12.10
C THR A 362 -0.19 12.04 12.87
N LEU A 363 -0.46 13.35 12.79
CA LEU A 363 0.20 14.39 13.55
C LEU A 363 0.05 14.20 15.06
N LEU A 364 -1.17 13.93 15.55
CA LEU A 364 -1.41 13.64 16.97
C LEU A 364 -0.64 12.39 17.42
N SER A 365 -0.63 11.34 16.60
CA SER A 365 0.14 10.12 16.87
C SER A 365 1.64 10.43 17.01
N LYS A 366 2.19 11.29 16.15
CA LYS A 366 3.59 11.74 16.22
C LYS A 366 3.90 12.50 17.51
N VAL A 367 3.05 13.45 17.89
CA VAL A 367 3.21 14.21 19.14
C VAL A 367 3.17 13.30 20.36
N VAL A 368 2.18 12.39 20.42
CA VAL A 368 2.06 11.45 21.55
C VAL A 368 3.27 10.52 21.61
N ASN A 369 3.75 9.99 20.48
CA ASN A 369 4.94 9.14 20.45
C ASN A 369 6.19 9.89 20.93
N ASP A 370 6.39 11.12 20.45
CA ASP A 370 7.54 11.95 20.82
C ASP A 370 7.50 12.32 22.31
N PHE A 371 6.31 12.60 22.85
CA PHE A 371 6.12 12.89 24.27
C PHE A 371 6.39 11.64 25.15
N LEU A 372 5.83 10.48 24.80
CA LEU A 372 6.04 9.22 25.53
C LEU A 372 7.52 8.81 25.56
N LYS A 373 8.26 9.02 24.46
CA LYS A 373 9.72 8.78 24.41
C LYS A 373 10.51 9.67 25.37
N VAL A 374 10.08 10.93 25.57
CA VAL A 374 10.72 11.87 26.48
C VAL A 374 10.39 11.55 27.94
N SER A 375 9.15 11.16 28.25
CA SER A 375 8.72 10.84 29.62
C SER A 375 9.38 9.59 30.21
N ILE A 376 9.77 8.61 29.38
CA ILE A 376 10.49 7.40 29.83
C ILE A 376 11.90 7.73 30.35
N TYR A 377 12.53 8.81 29.86
CA TYR A 377 13.86 9.23 30.35
C TYR A 377 13.84 9.92 31.73
N CYS A 378 12.69 10.38 32.21
CA CYS A 378 12.58 11.03 33.52
C CYS A 378 12.30 10.07 34.69
N ILE A 379 12.08 8.78 34.42
CA ILE A 379 11.82 7.76 35.47
C ILE A 379 13.10 6.97 35.83
N ILE A 380 14.17 7.08 35.04
CA ILE A 380 15.45 6.34 35.24
C ILE A 380 16.63 7.28 35.57
N SER A 381 16.37 8.54 35.98
CA SER A 381 17.41 9.50 36.38
C SER A 381 17.32 9.87 37.86
#